data_AF-A0A2L2YZC9-F1
#
_entry.id   AF-A0A2L2YZC9-F1
#
_cell.length_a   1.000
_cell.length_b   1.000
_cell.length_c   1.000
_cell.angle_alpha   90.00
_cell.angle_beta   90.00
_cell.angle_gamma   90.00
#
_symmetry.space_group_name_H-M   'P 1'
#
loop_
_entity.id
_entity.type
_entity.pdbx_description
1 polymer ?
#
loop_
_entity_poly.entity_id
_entity_poly.type
_entity_poly.pdbx_seq_one_letter_code
_entity_poly.pdbx_strand_id
1 'polypeptide(L)' 'MPLCERKPFKRIKPPKDLRPNEELFYIATTQEVFRNYNDFFERVIHINSLIWSCSMTGKSGLTYQEA' A
#
# COMPACT_ATOMS: atom_id res chain seq x y z
N MET A 1 -7.10 2.27 -11.61
CA MET A 1 -6.54 1.25 -10.69
C MET A 1 -5.05 1.48 -10.69
N PRO A 2 -4.43 1.58 -9.50
CA PRO A 2 -3.04 1.93 -9.36
C PRO A 2 -2.15 0.79 -9.83
N LEU A 3 -1.22 1.12 -10.74
CA LEU A 3 -0.19 0.22 -11.24
C LEU A 3 1.17 0.66 -10.71
N CYS A 4 1.92 -0.28 -10.13
CA CYS A 4 3.33 -0.12 -9.82
C CYS A 4 4.13 -0.80 -10.93
N GLU A 5 5.01 -0.06 -11.62
CA GLU A 5 5.79 -0.60 -12.74
C GLU A 5 4.92 -1.31 -13.80
N ARG A 6 3.75 -0.72 -14.12
CA ARG A 6 2.73 -1.28 -15.04
C ARG A 6 2.12 -2.61 -14.61
N LYS A 7 2.34 -3.05 -13.37
CA LYS A 7 1.72 -4.25 -12.78
C LYS A 7 0.68 -3.85 -11.75
N PRO A 8 -0.44 -4.59 -11.63
CA PRO A 8 -1.42 -4.35 -10.56
C PRO A 8 -0.76 -4.44 -9.19
N PHE A 9 -1.07 -3.48 -8.31
CA PHE A 9 -0.60 -3.51 -6.93
C PHE A 9 -1.18 -4.70 -6.17
N LYS A 10 -0.32 -5.42 -5.45
CA LYS A 10 -0.74 -6.50 -4.55
C LYS A 10 -0.61 -6.04 -3.10
N ARG A 11 -1.77 -5.94 -2.43
CA ARG A 11 -1.84 -5.69 -1.00
C ARG A 11 -1.34 -6.92 -0.22
N ILE A 12 -0.69 -6.67 0.90
CA ILE A 12 -0.33 -7.69 1.88
C ILE A 12 -1.60 -8.06 2.64
N LYS A 13 -1.82 -9.37 2.77
CA LYS A 13 -2.91 -9.87 3.59
C LYS A 13 -2.56 -9.72 5.06
N PRO A 14 -3.53 -9.41 5.93
CA PRO A 14 -3.32 -9.45 7.37
C PRO A 14 -2.76 -10.82 7.80
N PRO A 15 -1.88 -10.87 8.82
CA PRO A 15 -1.49 -12.12 9.45
C PRO A 15 -2.71 -12.95 9.88
N LYS A 16 -2.63 -14.27 9.80
CA LYS A 16 -3.76 -15.16 10.16
C LYS A 16 -3.95 -15.30 11.67
N ASP A 17 -2.90 -15.01 12.42
CA ASP A 17 -2.74 -15.21 13.86
C ASP A 17 -2.94 -13.90 14.64
N LEU A 18 -3.75 -12.99 14.11
CA LEU A 18 -4.05 -11.71 14.78
C LEU A 18 -4.88 -11.94 16.05
N ARG A 19 -4.48 -11.28 17.13
CA ARG A 19 -5.23 -11.27 18.39
C ARG A 19 -6.18 -10.05 18.43
N PRO A 20 -7.37 -10.16 19.05
CA PRO A 20 -8.36 -9.07 19.08
C PRO A 20 -7.84 -7.73 19.65
N ASN A 21 -6.92 -7.78 20.61
CA ASN A 21 -6.38 -6.59 21.30
C ASN A 21 -4.90 -6.34 20.96
N GLU A 22 -4.44 -6.81 19.80
CA GLU A 22 -3.06 -6.59 19.35
C GLU A 22 -2.89 -5.18 18.80
N GLU A 23 -1.87 -4.47 19.28
CA GLU A 23 -1.49 -3.17 18.72
C GLU A 23 -0.74 -3.37 17.40
N LEU A 24 -1.21 -2.71 16.35
CA LEU A 24 -0.71 -2.83 14.99
C LEU A 24 -0.65 -1.45 14.34
N PHE A 25 0.25 -1.31 13.37
CA PHE A 25 0.26 -0.15 12.49
C PHE A 25 -0.73 -0.37 11.34
N TYR A 26 -1.60 0.61 11.09
CA TYR A 26 -2.65 0.52 10.08
C TYR A 26 -2.52 1.61 9.02
N ILE A 27 -2.62 1.23 7.74
CA ILE A 27 -2.66 2.16 6.61
C ILE A 27 -4.08 2.17 6.05
N ALA A 28 -4.81 3.26 6.32
CA ALA A 28 -6.20 3.40 5.88
C ALA A 28 -6.37 3.37 4.36
N THR A 29 -5.44 3.96 3.61
CA THR A 29 -5.52 4.07 2.14
C THR A 29 -5.46 2.71 1.43
N THR A 30 -4.62 1.79 1.91
CA THR A 30 -4.50 0.43 1.33
C THR A 30 -5.25 -0.63 2.12
N GLN A 31 -5.77 -0.29 3.31
CA GLN A 31 -6.40 -1.21 4.26
C GLN A 31 -5.46 -2.35 4.68
N GLU A 32 -4.18 -2.03 4.88
CA GLU A 32 -3.15 -2.98 5.32
C GLU A 32 -2.77 -2.77 6.78
N VAL A 33 -2.42 -3.86 7.47
CA VAL A 33 -1.95 -3.86 8.85
C VAL A 33 -0.55 -4.48 8.95
N PHE A 34 0.27 -3.94 9.84
CA PHE A 34 1.66 -4.34 10.04
C PHE A 34 2.00 -4.43 11.53
N ARG A 35 2.76 -5.47 11.91
CA ARG A 35 3.31 -5.61 13.27
C ARG A 35 4.62 -4.84 13.43
N ASN A 36 5.44 -4.81 12.39
CA ASN A 36 6.75 -4.17 12.40
C ASN A 36 6.65 -2.73 11.86
N TYR A 37 7.29 -1.80 12.57
CA TYR A 37 7.34 -0.40 12.17
C TYR A 37 8.07 -0.17 10.84
N ASN A 38 9.17 -0.89 10.59
CA ASN A 38 9.93 -0.74 9.35
C ASN A 38 9.10 -1.17 8.14
N ASP A 39 8.39 -2.30 8.22
CA ASP A 39 7.50 -2.77 7.14
C ASP A 39 6.39 -1.75 6.86
N PHE A 40 5.80 -1.20 7.92
CA PHE A 40 4.82 -0.12 7.81
C PHE A 40 5.42 1.12 7.15
N PHE A 41 6.59 1.57 7.61
CA PHE A 41 7.26 2.76 7.14
C PHE A 41 7.66 2.65 5.65
N GLU A 42 8.25 1.53 5.25
CA GLU A 42 8.55 1.23 3.86
C GLU A 42 7.30 1.23 3.00
N ARG A 43 6.19 0.65 3.50
CA ARG A 43 4.92 0.65 2.79
C ARG A 43 4.37 2.07 2.62
N VAL A 44 4.45 2.92 3.65
CA VAL A 44 4.04 4.33 3.58
C VAL A 44 4.86 5.10 2.55
N ILE A 45 6.18 4.92 2.51
CA ILE A 45 7.04 5.55 1.48
C ILE A 45 6.62 5.07 0.09
N HIS A 46 6.39 3.77 -0.08
CA HIS A 46 6.05 3.17 -1.37
C HIS A 46 4.75 3.76 -1.94
N ILE A 47 3.69 3.87 -1.13
CA ILE A 47 2.39 4.39 -1.61
C ILE A 47 2.40 5.91 -1.86
N ASN A 48 3.29 6.65 -1.18
CA ASN A 48 3.42 8.10 -1.34
C ASN A 48 4.48 8.51 -2.39
N SER A 49 5.25 7.57 -2.91
CA SER A 49 6.22 7.82 -3.98
C SER A 49 5.51 8.07 -5.32
N LEU A 50 6.06 8.92 -6.19
CA LEU A 50 5.48 9.26 -7.51
C LEU A 50 5.79 8.22 -8.60
N ILE A 51 5.78 6.94 -8.25
CA ILE A 51 6.13 5.82 -9.16
C ILE A 51 4.92 5.14 -9.78
N TRP A 52 3.71 5.61 -9.47
CA TRP A 52 2.47 4.95 -9.87
C TRP A 52 1.96 5.46 -11.21
N SER A 53 1.12 4.63 -11.83
CA SER A 53 0.39 4.97 -13.04
C SER A 53 -1.05 4.47 -12.99
N CYS A 54 -1.96 5.20 -13.64
CA CYS A 54 -3.37 4.83 -13.70
C CYS A 54 -3.62 3.87 -14.87
N SER A 55 -4.19 2.69 -14.58
CA SER A 55 -4.52 1.70 -15.62
C SER A 55 -5.51 2.18 -16.68
N MET A 56 -6.33 3.20 -16.36
CA MET A 56 -7.42 3.67 -17.24
C MET A 56 -6.95 4.77 -18.18
N THR A 57 -6.12 5.70 -17.69
CA THR A 57 -5.68 6.88 -18.43
C THR A 57 -4.23 6.78 -18.92
N GLY A 58 -3.44 5.84 -18.39
CA GLY A 58 -2.02 5.71 -18.67
C GLY A 58 -1.13 6.79 -18.02
N LYS A 59 -1.73 7.77 -17.32
CA LYS A 59 -0.99 8.84 -16.64
C LYS A 59 -0.05 8.26 -15.59
N SER A 60 1.22 8.67 -15.63
CA SER A 60 2.29 8.27 -14.71
C SER A 60 2.71 9.41 -13.79
N GLY A 61 3.61 9.14 -12.85
CA GLY A 61 4.11 10.15 -11.91
C GLY A 61 3.11 10.45 -10.80
N LEU A 62 2.30 9.46 -10.44
CA LEU A 62 1.23 9.56 -9.45
C LEU A 62 1.67 8.85 -8.16
N THR A 63 1.03 9.20 -7.05
CA THR A 63 0.97 8.37 -5.84
C THR A 63 -0.05 7.24 -5.97
N TYR A 64 -0.08 6.31 -5.03
CA TYR A 64 -1.09 5.23 -5.01
C TYR A 64 -2.52 5.77 -5.01
N GLN A 65 -2.78 6.83 -4.25
CA GLN A 65 -4.12 7.38 -4.08
C GLN A 65 -4.60 8.14 -5.33
N GLU A 66 -3.66 8.70 -6.11
CA GLU A 66 -3.98 9.44 -7.33
C GLU A 66 -4.20 8.54 -8.56
N ALA A 67 -3.71 7.29 -8.55
CA ALA A 67 -3.68 6.37 -9.68
C ALA A 67 -4.86 5.36 -9.75
#